data_AF-A0A844Z198-F1
#
_entry.id   AF-A0A844Z198-F1
#
_cell.length_a   1.000
_cell.length_b   1.000
_cell.length_c   1.000
_cell.angle_alpha   90.00
_cell.angle_beta   90.00
_cell.angle_gamma   90.00
#
_symmetry.space_group_name_H-M   'P 1'
#
loop_
_entity.id
_entity.type
_entity.pdbx_description
1 polymer ?
#
loop_
_entity_poly.entity_id
_entity_poly.type
_entity_poly.pdbx_seq_one_letter_code
_entity_poly.pdbx_strand_id
1 'polypeptide(L)'
;MMAALGPLRWSIITVYSLGCALLLIATGSIDEVFGVFFGLVVCVWMIAPIAMLALKREGGALTAIGAVLLGAVGFYMYWRAFYGPDVDALSGLAYVILPIYQCVAAAGVVLLAHLIKKSS
;
A
#
# COMPACT_ATOMS: atom_id res chain seq x y z
N MET A 1 -2.79 25.81 1.08
CA MET A 1 -1.48 25.58 0.46
C MET A 1 -1.00 24.18 0.80
N MET A 2 -1.04 23.24 -0.15
CA MET A 2 -0.36 21.95 0.04
C MET A 2 1.14 22.21 0.01
N ALA A 3 1.80 22.30 1.17
CA ALA A 3 3.26 22.30 1.19
C ALA A 3 3.75 21.06 0.42
N ALA A 4 4.86 21.15 -0.30
CA ALA A 4 5.35 20.05 -1.16
C ALA A 4 5.76 18.84 -0.32
N LEU A 5 5.24 17.65 -0.63
CA LEU A 5 5.68 16.39 -0.02
C LEU A 5 7.20 16.24 -0.22
N GLY A 6 7.91 15.84 0.83
CA GLY A 6 9.35 15.62 0.73
C GLY A 6 9.67 14.52 -0.30
N PRO A 7 10.84 14.57 -0.96
CA PRO A 7 11.19 13.66 -2.05
C PRO A 7 11.07 12.19 -1.65
N LEU A 8 11.47 11.83 -0.42
CA LEU A 8 11.33 10.47 0.12
C LEU A 8 9.90 9.94 0.09
N ARG A 9 8.92 10.76 0.50
CA ARG A 9 7.51 10.35 0.58
C ARG A 9 6.92 10.15 -0.81
N TRP A 10 7.32 10.99 -1.77
CA TRP A 10 7.01 10.78 -3.17
C TRP A 10 7.59 9.48 -3.69
N SER A 11 8.87 9.21 -3.43
CA SER A 11 9.51 7.97 -3.84
C SER A 11 8.80 6.73 -3.29
N ILE A 12 8.37 6.74 -2.02
CA ILE A 12 7.62 5.63 -1.42
C ILE A 12 6.32 5.36 -2.18
N ILE A 13 5.51 6.41 -2.41
CA ILE A 13 4.23 6.28 -3.12
C ILE A 13 4.47 5.78 -4.54
N THR A 14 5.40 6.40 -5.28
CA THR A 14 5.69 6.05 -6.67
C THR A 14 6.16 4.61 -6.80
N VAL A 15 7.16 4.19 -6.02
CA VAL A 15 7.71 2.83 -6.09
C VAL A 15 6.66 1.79 -5.73
N TYR A 16 5.89 2.02 -4.66
CA TYR A 16 4.85 1.08 -4.24
C TYR A 16 3.70 1.00 -5.27
N SER A 17 3.31 2.13 -5.85
CA SER A 17 2.26 2.20 -6.87
C SER A 17 2.67 1.47 -8.15
N LEU A 18 3.92 1.66 -8.59
CA LEU A 18 4.49 0.92 -9.71
C LEU A 18 4.50 -0.59 -9.43
N GLY A 19 4.87 -1.00 -8.21
CA GLY A 19 4.81 -2.40 -7.80
C GLY A 19 3.39 -2.99 -7.90
N CYS A 20 2.39 -2.29 -7.36
CA CYS A 20 1.00 -2.74 -7.41
C CYS A 20 0.47 -2.82 -8.85
N ALA A 21 0.80 -1.84 -9.68
CA ALA A 21 0.40 -1.81 -11.09
C ALA A 21 1.02 -2.99 -11.88
N LEU A 22 2.32 -3.25 -11.69
CA LEU A 22 3.01 -4.36 -12.33
C LEU A 22 2.42 -5.71 -11.92
N LEU A 23 2.08 -5.88 -10.63
CA LEU A 23 1.40 -7.09 -10.15
C LEU A 23 0.07 -7.32 -10.87
N LEU A 24 -0.78 -6.28 -10.99
CA LEU A 24 -2.08 -6.40 -11.65
C LEU A 24 -1.98 -6.69 -13.16
N ILE A 25 -0.98 -6.11 -13.82
CA ILE A 25 -0.68 -6.43 -15.23
C ILE A 25 -0.28 -7.90 -15.34
N ALA A 26 0.62 -8.36 -14.48
CA ALA A 26 1.19 -9.70 -14.55
C ALA A 26 0.19 -10.82 -14.18
N THR A 27 -0.90 -10.51 -13.47
CA THR A 27 -1.99 -11.44 -13.14
C THR A 27 -3.13 -11.45 -14.16
N GLY A 28 -2.97 -10.78 -15.31
CA GLY A 28 -3.98 -10.78 -16.38
C GLY A 28 -5.28 -10.03 -16.02
N SER A 29 -5.25 -9.17 -14.99
CA SER A 29 -6.46 -8.49 -14.51
C SER A 29 -6.95 -7.37 -15.45
N ILE A 30 -6.32 -7.17 -16.62
CA ILE A 30 -6.46 -5.99 -17.48
C ILE A 30 -6.94 -6.38 -18.91
N ASP A 31 -7.31 -7.64 -19.13
CA ASP A 31 -7.55 -8.18 -20.48
C ASP A 31 -8.81 -7.63 -21.18
N GLU A 32 -9.73 -6.99 -20.45
CA GLU A 32 -10.95 -6.37 -20.99
C GLU A 32 -11.14 -4.94 -20.47
N VAL A 33 -11.92 -4.10 -21.16
CA VAL A 33 -12.22 -2.71 -20.72
C VAL A 33 -12.79 -2.66 -19.30
N PHE A 34 -13.65 -3.62 -18.95
CA PHE A 34 -14.16 -3.76 -17.58
C PHE A 34 -13.07 -4.21 -16.60
N GLY A 35 -12.16 -5.09 -17.05
CA GLY A 35 -10.97 -5.50 -16.31
C GLY A 35 -10.01 -4.34 -16.04
N VAL A 36 -9.82 -3.43 -16.99
CA VAL A 36 -9.00 -2.21 -16.81
C VAL A 36 -9.58 -1.33 -15.71
N PHE A 37 -10.89 -1.06 -15.73
CA PHE A 37 -11.54 -0.25 -14.71
C PHE A 37 -11.44 -0.91 -13.33
N PHE A 38 -11.76 -2.21 -13.25
CA PHE A 38 -11.65 -2.96 -12.02
C PHE A 38 -10.22 -3.00 -11.49
N GLY A 39 -9.24 -3.28 -12.34
CA GLY A 39 -7.81 -3.26 -12.03
C GLY A 39 -7.35 -1.89 -11.51
N LEU A 40 -7.85 -0.79 -12.07
CA LEU A 40 -7.54 0.55 -11.57
C LEU A 40 -8.11 0.79 -10.16
N VAL A 41 -9.34 0.38 -9.90
CA VAL A 41 -9.96 0.47 -8.57
C VAL A 41 -9.18 -0.37 -7.56
N VAL A 42 -8.81 -1.60 -7.91
CA VAL A 42 -7.99 -2.48 -7.07
C VAL A 42 -6.61 -1.88 -6.83
N CYS A 43 -5.97 -1.30 -7.85
CA CYS A 43 -4.67 -0.66 -7.72
C CYS A 43 -4.71 0.49 -6.70
N VAL A 44 -5.70 1.38 -6.83
CA VAL A 44 -5.91 2.48 -5.87
C VAL A 44 -6.15 1.94 -4.46
N TRP A 45 -6.95 0.86 -4.33
CA TRP A 45 -7.23 0.21 -3.07
C TRP A 45 -5.96 -0.38 -2.41
N MET A 46 -5.11 -1.05 -3.18
CA MET A 46 -3.82 -1.57 -2.71
C MET A 46 -2.88 -0.45 -2.24
N ILE A 47 -2.86 0.68 -2.95
CA ILE A 47 -1.98 1.82 -2.67
C ILE A 47 -2.44 2.63 -1.45
N ALA A 48 -3.76 2.74 -1.24
CA ALA A 48 -4.39 3.59 -0.23
C ALA A 48 -3.75 3.56 1.18
N PRO A 49 -3.49 2.39 1.82
CA PRO A 49 -2.90 2.36 3.16
C PRO A 49 -1.49 2.96 3.22
N ILE A 50 -0.67 2.74 2.18
CA ILE A 50 0.70 3.26 2.13
C ILE A 50 0.69 4.75 1.80
N ALA A 51 -0.18 5.16 0.87
CA ALA A 51 -0.40 6.57 0.58
C ALA A 51 -0.87 7.32 1.83
N MET A 52 -1.77 6.76 2.64
CA MET A 52 -2.22 7.38 3.89
C MET A 52 -1.06 7.71 4.82
N LEU A 53 -0.11 6.78 4.99
CA LEU A 53 1.08 7.00 5.83
C LEU A 53 2.07 7.98 5.19
N ALA A 54 2.35 7.82 3.90
CA ALA A 54 3.28 8.65 3.16
C ALA A 54 2.79 10.10 2.99
N LEU A 55 1.47 10.33 3.00
CA LEU A 55 0.87 11.67 2.96
C LEU A 55 0.77 12.31 4.34
N LYS A 56 0.70 11.52 5.43
CA LYS A 56 0.53 12.06 6.78
C LYS A 56 1.83 12.66 7.31
N ARG A 57 1.88 13.99 7.37
CA ARG A 57 3.06 14.77 7.81
C ARG A 57 3.31 14.77 9.30
N GLU A 58 2.24 14.77 10.08
CA GLU A 58 2.30 15.03 11.53
C GLU A 58 3.08 13.96 12.30
N GLY A 59 3.25 12.77 11.72
CA GLY A 59 4.04 11.69 12.30
C GLY A 59 5.50 11.63 11.80
N GLY A 60 5.99 12.65 11.10
CA GLY A 60 7.40 12.82 10.76
C GLY A 60 8.06 11.59 10.17
N ALA A 61 9.21 11.18 10.72
CA ALA A 61 9.95 9.99 10.28
C ALA A 61 9.18 8.68 10.54
N LEU A 62 8.43 8.58 11.64
CA LEU A 62 7.74 7.34 12.03
C LEU A 62 6.73 6.89 10.99
N THR A 63 5.92 7.81 10.47
CA THR A 63 4.96 7.51 9.39
C THR A 63 5.65 7.16 8.06
N ALA A 64 6.82 7.74 7.77
CA ALA A 64 7.59 7.38 6.58
C ALA A 64 8.20 5.97 6.70
N ILE A 65 8.79 5.64 7.86
CA ILE A 65 9.31 4.31 8.17
C ILE A 65 8.17 3.28 8.13
N GLY A 66 7.04 3.60 8.76
CA GLY A 66 5.85 2.76 8.72
C GLY A 66 5.38 2.51 7.29
N ALA A 67 5.35 3.53 6.43
CA ALA A 67 4.98 3.38 5.02
C ALA A 67 5.95 2.46 4.26
N VAL A 68 7.25 2.58 4.49
CA VAL A 68 8.27 1.71 3.88
C VAL A 68 8.09 0.26 4.34
N LEU A 69 7.97 0.02 5.65
CA LEU A 69 7.84 -1.32 6.21
C LEU A 69 6.54 -1.99 5.77
N LEU A 70 5.40 -1.29 5.89
CA LEU A 70 4.10 -1.81 5.45
C LEU A 70 4.03 -2.00 3.94
N GLY A 71 4.69 -1.13 3.17
CA GLY A 71 4.81 -1.26 1.72
C GLY A 71 5.62 -2.49 1.34
N ALA A 72 6.80 -2.69 1.93
CA ALA A 72 7.66 -3.83 1.66
C ALA A 72 7.00 -5.16 2.06
N VAL A 73 6.43 -5.23 3.27
CA VAL A 73 5.71 -6.43 3.74
C VAL A 73 4.49 -6.70 2.87
N GLY A 74 3.69 -5.67 2.58
CA GLY A 74 2.52 -5.83 1.72
C GLY A 74 2.88 -6.30 0.32
N PHE A 75 3.91 -5.72 -0.29
CA PHE A 75 4.38 -6.14 -1.61
C PHE A 75 4.86 -7.60 -1.61
N TYR A 76 5.64 -8.00 -0.61
CA TYR A 76 6.05 -9.40 -0.44
C TYR A 76 4.86 -10.35 -0.29
N MET A 77 3.84 -9.96 0.47
CA MET A 77 2.64 -10.78 0.67
C MET A 77 1.80 -10.89 -0.61
N TYR A 78 1.66 -9.83 -1.40
CA TYR A 78 1.06 -9.94 -2.74
C TYR A 78 1.86 -10.88 -3.64
N TRP A 79 3.18 -10.69 -3.70
CA TRP A 79 4.03 -11.55 -4.52
C TRP A 79 3.89 -13.02 -4.11
N ARG A 80 3.91 -13.31 -2.81
CA ARG A 80 3.71 -14.67 -2.29
C ARG A 80 2.32 -15.23 -2.61
N ALA A 81 1.27 -14.40 -2.55
CA ALA A 81 -0.08 -14.83 -2.87
C ALA A 81 -0.24 -15.23 -4.34
N PHE A 82 0.46 -14.58 -5.27
CA PHE A 82 0.32 -14.82 -6.73
C PHE A 82 1.41 -15.69 -7.35
N TYR A 83 2.60 -15.77 -6.74
CA TYR A 83 3.76 -16.48 -7.29
C TYR A 83 4.41 -17.45 -6.29
N GLY A 84 3.80 -17.64 -5.12
CA GLY A 84 4.30 -18.56 -4.11
C GLY A 84 4.06 -20.03 -4.45
N PRO A 85 4.64 -20.96 -3.67
CA PRO A 85 4.41 -22.40 -3.83
C PRO A 85 2.96 -22.81 -3.49
N ASP A 86 2.23 -21.97 -2.74
CA ASP A 86 0.89 -22.25 -2.20
C ASP A 86 -0.21 -21.49 -2.96
N VAL A 87 0.00 -21.15 -4.24
CA VAL A 87 -1.01 -20.42 -5.04
C VAL A 87 -2.23 -21.30 -5.29
N ASP A 88 -3.39 -20.82 -4.89
CA ASP A 88 -4.67 -21.51 -5.04
C ASP A 88 -5.77 -20.56 -5.55
N ALA A 89 -7.00 -21.07 -5.65
CA ALA A 89 -8.14 -20.27 -6.12
C ALA A 89 -8.49 -19.08 -5.20
N LEU A 90 -8.03 -19.07 -3.95
CA LEU A 90 -8.28 -18.02 -2.96
C LEU A 90 -7.21 -16.93 -2.98
N SER A 91 -6.09 -17.10 -3.69
CA SER A 91 -5.04 -16.09 -3.85
C SER A 91 -5.56 -14.71 -4.27
N GLY A 92 -6.64 -14.65 -5.05
CA GLY A 92 -7.29 -13.39 -5.44
C GLY A 92 -7.87 -12.58 -4.27
N LEU A 93 -8.19 -13.23 -3.14
CA LEU A 93 -8.64 -12.54 -1.92
C LEU A 93 -7.55 -11.64 -1.33
N ALA A 94 -6.28 -11.83 -1.69
CA ALA A 94 -5.20 -10.95 -1.28
C ALA A 94 -5.45 -9.49 -1.70
N TYR A 95 -6.09 -9.25 -2.86
CA TYR A 95 -6.46 -7.90 -3.31
C TYR A 95 -7.46 -7.19 -2.39
N VAL A 96 -8.21 -7.94 -1.59
CA VAL A 96 -9.23 -7.40 -0.68
C VAL A 96 -8.72 -7.39 0.76
N ILE A 97 -8.23 -8.53 1.22
CA ILE A 97 -7.89 -8.78 2.62
C ILE A 97 -6.60 -8.05 3.02
N LEU A 98 -5.58 -8.05 2.15
CA LEU A 98 -4.30 -7.47 2.50
C LEU A 98 -4.35 -5.94 2.68
N PRO A 99 -5.03 -5.16 1.81
CA PRO A 99 -5.25 -3.73 2.06
C PRO A 99 -5.99 -3.44 3.36
N ILE A 100 -6.96 -4.28 3.77
CA ILE A 100 -7.68 -4.11 5.03
C ILE A 100 -6.69 -4.20 6.19
N TYR A 101 -5.87 -5.26 6.24
CA TYR A 101 -4.84 -5.39 7.27
C TYR A 101 -3.82 -4.26 7.23
N GLN A 102 -3.40 -3.83 6.04
CA GLN A 102 -2.50 -2.69 5.89
C GLN A 102 -3.13 -1.38 6.38
N CYS A 103 -4.43 -1.16 6.18
CA CYS A 103 -5.16 -0.01 6.71
C CYS A 103 -5.22 -0.03 8.25
N VAL A 104 -5.49 -1.20 8.85
CA VAL A 104 -5.48 -1.36 10.32
C VAL A 104 -4.08 -1.08 10.88
N ALA A 105 -3.05 -1.65 10.28
CA ALA A 105 -1.67 -1.42 10.71
C ALA A 105 -1.24 0.04 10.50
N ALA A 106 -1.63 0.66 9.39
CA ALA A 106 -1.39 2.08 9.12
C ALA A 106 -2.06 2.97 10.17
N ALA A 107 -3.32 2.69 10.53
CA ALA A 107 -4.01 3.39 11.61
C ALA A 107 -3.25 3.25 12.94
N GLY A 108 -2.73 2.06 13.25
CA GLY A 108 -1.86 1.84 14.41
C GLY A 108 -0.60 2.71 14.42
N VAL A 109 0.13 2.77 13.30
CA VAL A 109 1.32 3.63 13.15
C VAL A 109 0.95 5.11 13.34
N VAL A 110 -0.17 5.54 12.79
CA VAL A 110 -0.68 6.92 12.92
C VAL A 110 -1.03 7.26 14.37
N LEU A 111 -1.69 6.36 15.07
CA LEU A 111 -2.04 6.52 16.48
C LEU A 111 -0.77 6.60 17.35
N LEU A 112 0.19 5.70 17.12
CA LEU A 112 1.47 5.73 17.82
C LEU A 112 2.20 7.06 17.61
N ALA A 113 2.24 7.55 16.37
CA ALA A 113 2.83 8.85 16.06
C ALA A 113 2.17 10.01 16.82
N HIS A 114 0.84 9.96 16.97
CA HIS A 114 0.09 10.96 17.74
C HIS A 114 0.40 10.88 19.24
N LEU A 115 0.48 9.69 19.81
CA LEU A 115 0.76 9.49 21.23
C LEU A 115 2.17 9.98 21.60
N ILE A 116 3.17 9.66 20.79
CA ILE A 116 4.55 10.10 21.00
C ILE A 116 4.63 11.64 20.93
N LYS A 117 4.01 12.25 19.91
CA LYS A 117 3.99 13.71 19.77
C LYS A 117 3.33 14.42 20.95
N LYS A 118 2.30 13.82 21.57
CA LYS A 118 1.65 14.38 22.77
C LYS A 118 2.54 14.32 24.02
N SER A 119 3.51 13.41 24.07
CA SER A 119 4.41 13.21 25.22
C SER A 119 5.69 14.07 25.19
N SER A 120 5.98 14.73 24.06
CA SER A 120 7.10 15.66 23.87
C SER A 120 6.62 17.09 23.99
#